data_AF-A0A2A2XZ49-F1
#
_entry.id   AF-A0A2A2XZ49-F1
#
_cell.length_a   1.000
_cell.length_b   1.000
_cell.length_c   1.000
_cell.angle_alpha   90.00
_cell.angle_beta   90.00
_cell.angle_gamma   90.00
#
_symmetry.space_group_name_H-M   'P 1'
#
loop_
_entity.id
_entity.type
_entity.pdbx_description
1 polymer ?
#
loop_
_entity_poly.entity_id
_entity_poly.type
_entity_poly.pdbx_seq_one_letter_code
_entity_poly.pdbx_strand_id
1 'polypeptide(L)' 'TIHVATGRSDHLGGELTPDKFAEHLNATHDDILFAPHKTSEIWVTQARIHRDGQTKVLIENYEPSDYILELRK' A
#
# COMPACT_ATOMS: atom_id res chain seq x y z
N THR A 1 0.90 -4.58 7.95
CA THR A 1 2.09 -4.58 7.08
C THR A 1 1.81 -3.64 5.95
N ILE A 2 2.78 -2.80 5.57
CA ILE A 2 2.74 -2.02 4.34
C ILE A 2 3.71 -2.69 3.37
N HIS A 3 3.42 -2.67 2.08
CA HIS A 3 4.39 -3.03 1.06
C HIS A 3 4.59 -1.89 0.07
N VAL A 4 5.81 -1.80 -0.46
CA VAL A 4 6.14 -0.95 -1.60
C VAL A 4 6.51 -1.90 -2.72
N ALA A 5 5.89 -1.72 -3.88
CA ALA A 5 6.16 -2.52 -5.06
C ALA A 5 6.95 -1.73 -6.10
N THR A 6 7.94 -2.37 -6.73
CA THR A 6 8.61 -1.85 -7.94
C THR A 6 7.87 -2.34 -9.19
N GLY A 7 8.18 -1.74 -10.36
CA GLY A 7 7.66 -2.21 -11.63
C GLY A 7 6.37 -1.52 -12.09
N ARG A 8 5.46 -2.31 -12.65
CA ARG A 8 4.37 -1.84 -13.53
C ARG A 8 3.41 -0.91 -12.81
N SER A 9 3.17 0.27 -13.38
CA SER A 9 2.32 1.31 -12.76
C SER A 9 1.31 1.96 -13.71
N ASP A 10 1.26 1.53 -14.97
CA ASP A 10 0.34 2.04 -16.01
C ASP A 10 -1.15 1.98 -15.63
N HIS A 11 -1.58 0.96 -14.89
CA HIS A 11 -2.95 0.82 -14.38
C HIS A 11 -3.35 1.93 -13.39
N LEU A 12 -2.38 2.67 -12.85
CA LEU A 12 -2.56 3.85 -12.01
C LEU A 12 -2.16 5.15 -12.73
N GLY A 13 -1.89 5.10 -14.04
CA GLY A 13 -1.41 6.25 -14.83
C GLY A 13 0.09 6.52 -14.74
N GLY A 14 0.87 5.57 -14.22
CA GLY A 14 2.33 5.66 -14.18
C GLY A 14 3.00 5.41 -15.53
N GLU A 15 4.27 5.80 -15.64
CA GLU A 15 5.01 5.78 -16.91
C GLU A 15 5.54 4.40 -17.30
N LEU A 16 5.47 3.40 -16.41
CA LEU A 16 5.99 2.06 -16.68
C LEU A 16 4.93 1.19 -17.36
N THR A 17 4.83 1.38 -18.68
CA THR A 17 3.91 0.68 -19.58
C THR A 17 4.43 -0.72 -19.97
N PRO A 18 3.57 -1.63 -20.46
CA PRO A 18 3.96 -3.01 -20.77
C PRO A 18 5.12 -3.15 -21.76
N ASP A 19 5.22 -2.26 -22.74
CA ASP A 19 6.30 -2.23 -23.73
C ASP A 19 7.67 -1.95 -23.09
N LYS A 20 7.71 -1.20 -21.99
CA LYS A 20 8.95 -0.87 -21.28
C LYS A 20 9.55 -2.04 -20.51
N PHE A 21 8.81 -3.15 -20.32
CA PHE A 21 9.32 -4.38 -19.69
C PHE A 21 10.32 -5.14 -20.56
N ALA A 22 10.45 -4.77 -21.85
CA ALA A 22 11.53 -5.27 -22.69
C ALA A 22 12.91 -4.80 -22.22
N GLU A 23 12.98 -3.66 -21.51
CA GLU A 23 14.19 -3.17 -20.87
C GLU A 23 14.42 -3.91 -19.55
N HIS A 24 15.61 -4.51 -19.39
CA HIS A 24 15.94 -5.33 -18.22
C HIS A 24 15.72 -4.60 -16.87
N LEU A 25 15.97 -3.29 -16.83
CA LEU A 25 15.80 -2.46 -15.63
C LEU A 25 14.34 -2.31 -15.18
N ASN A 26 13.40 -2.54 -16.08
CA ASN A 26 11.96 -2.38 -15.84
C ASN A 26 11.24 -3.73 -15.71
N ALA A 27 11.95 -4.83 -15.92
CA ALA A 27 11.36 -6.16 -16.11
C ALA A 27 10.96 -6.84 -14.78
N THR A 28 11.34 -6.30 -13.62
CA THR A 28 11.02 -6.90 -12.32
C THR A 28 9.84 -6.20 -11.63
N HIS A 29 9.14 -6.99 -10.83
CA HIS A 29 8.13 -6.52 -9.89
C HIS A 29 8.47 -7.14 -8.54
N ASP A 30 8.97 -6.31 -7.63
CA ASP A 30 9.42 -6.74 -6.32
C ASP A 30 8.53 -6.13 -5.24
N ASP A 31 7.86 -6.99 -4.46
CA ASP A 31 7.11 -6.60 -3.27
C ASP A 31 8.03 -6.52 -2.06
N ILE A 32 8.27 -5.31 -1.54
CA ILE A 32 9.07 -5.09 -0.34
C ILE A 32 8.13 -4.89 0.84
N LEU A 33 8.11 -5.86 1.76
CA LEU A 33 7.23 -5.83 2.94
C LEU A 33 7.89 -5.14 4.13
N PHE A 34 7.17 -4.18 4.70
CA PHE A 34 7.53 -3.48 5.92
C PHE A 34 6.58 -3.89 7.06
N ALA A 35 7.17 -4.16 8.22
CA ALA A 35 6.42 -4.44 9.44
C ALA A 35 6.57 -3.25 10.42
N PRO A 36 5.50 -2.80 11.09
CA PRO A 36 5.56 -1.65 12.01
C PRO A 36 6.68 -1.78 13.06
N HIS A 37 6.84 -2.96 13.65
CA HIS A 37 7.83 -3.23 14.69
C HIS A 37 9.29 -3.38 14.19
N LYS A 38 9.52 -3.43 12.87
CA LYS A 38 10.87 -3.50 12.26
C LYS A 38 11.24 -2.25 11.48
N THR A 39 10.25 -1.46 11.07
CA THR A 39 10.43 -0.28 10.21
C THR A 39 9.47 0.81 10.64
N SER A 40 9.67 1.34 11.85
CA SER A 40 8.81 2.34 12.48
C SER A 40 8.94 3.74 11.86
N GLU A 41 9.92 3.95 10.98
CA GLU A 41 10.19 5.22 10.30
C GLU A 41 9.15 5.52 9.19
N ILE A 42 8.35 4.53 8.77
CA ILE A 42 7.32 4.72 7.75
C ILE A 42 6.07 5.33 8.40
N TRP A 43 5.82 6.59 8.09
CA TRP A 43 4.63 7.31 8.56
C TRP A 43 3.50 7.22 7.55
N VAL A 44 2.42 6.53 7.92
CA VAL A 44 1.14 6.57 7.21
C VAL A 44 0.18 7.43 8.00
N THR A 45 -0.21 8.58 7.44
CA THR A 45 -1.19 9.45 8.08
C THR A 45 -2.50 8.69 8.28
N GLN A 46 -3.19 8.31 7.20
CA GLN A 46 -4.38 7.49 7.28
C GLN A 46 -4.61 6.70 5.98
N ALA A 47 -5.09 5.47 6.11
CA ALA A 47 -5.84 4.78 5.06
C ALA A 47 -7.32 4.77 5.45
N ARG A 48 -8.20 5.19 4.53
CA ARG A 48 -9.64 5.29 4.77
C ARG A 48 -10.41 4.46 3.75
N ILE A 49 -11.48 3.82 4.21
CA ILE A 49 -12.50 3.25 3.33
C ILE A 49 -13.66 4.22 3.21
N HIS A 50 -14.12 4.44 1.98
CA HIS A 50 -15.34 5.17 1.66
C HIS A 50 -16.34 4.18 1.08
N ARG A 51 -17.39 3.86 1.84
CA ARG A 51 -18.38 2.85 1.46
C ARG A 51 -19.73 3.19 2.06
N ASP A 52 -20.80 3.06 1.26
CA ASP A 52 -22.19 3.28 1.69
C ASP A 52 -22.42 4.66 2.35
N GLY A 53 -21.77 5.70 1.80
CA GLY A 53 -21.83 7.07 2.34
C GLY A 53 -21.05 7.28 3.64
N GLN A 54 -20.41 6.24 4.18
CA GLN A 54 -19.60 6.33 5.40
C GLN A 54 -18.11 6.36 5.07
N THR A 55 -17.36 7.05 5.93
CA THR A 55 -15.90 7.03 5.93
C THR A 55 -15.43 6.37 7.22
N LYS A 56 -14.60 5.33 7.11
CA LYS A 56 -13.97 4.67 8.27
C LYS A 56 -12.45 4.68 8.08
N VAL A 57 -11.72 4.98 9.14
CA VAL A 57 -10.26 4.82 9.18
C VAL A 57 -9.96 3.33 9.29
N LEU A 58 -9.02 2.83 8.50
CA LEU A 58 -8.53 1.45 8.56
C LEU A 58 -7.18 1.36 9.28
N ILE A 59 -6.27 2.27 8.93
CA ILE A 59 -4.93 2.38 9.49
C ILE A 59 -4.65 3.86 9.74
N GLU A 60 -4.05 4.20 10.87
CA GLU A 60 -3.57 5.54 11.21
C GLU A 60 -2.26 5.42 11.99
N ASN A 61 -1.26 6.24 11.66
CA ASN A 61 0.08 6.19 12.27
C ASN A 61 0.70 4.78 12.27
N TYR A 62 0.48 4.05 11.18
CA TYR A 62 0.92 2.67 10.99
C TYR A 62 0.35 1.62 11.97
N GLU A 63 -0.72 1.98 12.69
CA GLU A 63 -1.46 1.08 13.59
C GLU A 63 -2.87 0.82 13.05
N PRO A 64 -3.48 -0.36 13.33
CA PRO A 64 -4.87 -0.63 12.97
C PRO A 64 -5.82 0.27 13.75
N SER A 65 -6.89 0.74 13.11
CA SER A 65 -7.93 1.51 13.79
C SER A 65 -8.81 0.64 14.68
N ASP A 66 -9.56 1.27 15.60
CA ASP A 66 -10.56 0.58 16.44
C ASP A 66 -11.58 -0.19 15.59
N TYR A 67 -12.01 0.38 14.45
CA TYR A 67 -12.91 -0.30 13.52
C TYR A 67 -12.34 -1.64 13.03
N ILE A 68 -11.05 -1.69 12.70
CA ILE A 68 -10.39 -2.95 12.30
C ILE A 68 -10.25 -3.89 13.49
N LEU A 69 -9.93 -3.38 14.68
CA LEU A 69 -9.77 -4.19 15.89
C LEU A 69 -11.09 -4.82 16.36
N GLU A 70 -12.21 -4.12 16.21
CA GLU A 70 -13.54 -4.63 16.52
C GLU A 70 -13.97 -5.76 15.59
N LEU A 71 -13.59 -5.72 14.31
CA LEU A 71 -13.87 -6.78 13.32
C LEU A 71 -13.09 -8.08 13.58
N ARG A 72 -12.06 -8.05 14.44
CA ARG A 72 -11.25 -9.23 14.80
C ARG A 72 -11.82 -10.04 15.97
N LYS A 73 -12.88 -9.56 16.61
CA LYS A 73 -13.59 -10.24 17.70
C LYS A 73 -14.67 -11.17 17.15
#